data_AF-A0A7V0X7Z3-F1
#
_entry.id   AF-A0A7V0X7Z3-F1
#
_cell.length_a   1.000
_cell.length_b   1.000
_cell.length_c   1.000
_cell.angle_alpha   90.00
_cell.angle_beta   90.00
_cell.angle_gamma   90.00
#
_symmetry.space_group_name_H-M   'P 1'
#
loop_
_entity.id
_entity.type
_entity.pdbx_description
1 polymer ?
#
loop_
_entity_poly.entity_id
_entity_poly.type
_entity_poly.pdbx_seq_one_letter_code
_entity_poly.pdbx_strand_id
1 'polypeptide(L)'
;LYAGDYDELTAPLDVYFYLGKAYHIDYKFDLSVKSYKKFEEYVIDSELAEELERHIQMSYNAIEIVNNPLSIKIENLGANVNTEFSEYSPVIAFSSSNEPALIFTSRRPGSTGGKLDHQGRYFEDIYITYKNKFDEWIPAINIGSKINTNSHEATISMSHDGNQLFIYKDDNGDGNIYVSDFEDGDWTNPKKLNKEVNSEHWETHACLSPDGKTLYFTSNRPGGYGGRDIYKAILSSSGKWINVENLGPTINTPQDEDAPYIMADGVTLYFASNGHKTMGGFDIFFSTIDETGFWSDPENIGYPINTTEDDVFYFPTPDEKHAFYASAKNNGFGELDLYYLTIVKGKESKVTLSGKVADLKTKKEIDVAELVVRDVTKKDFIKTIEIQPENNGEYSLEVPRGRKYVLEASAENYKSKTVSIEIDEALRIKDFTKDVFLEKTELAVLIDTVEKSEIGESITLKNIFFDFDKSSLRKESLAELENLYQILIKYPKLKIEICGHTDNYGPAEYNKTLSQQRTEVVVNWLVKKGINKNRLVAKGYGEEKPIATNETKEGRQLNRRTEFKILDK
;
A
#
# COMPACT_ATOMS: atom_id res chain seq x y z
N LEU A 1 5.99 -46.51 13.20
CA LEU A 1 5.02 -47.62 13.39
C LEU A 1 4.85 -47.84 14.88
N TYR A 2 3.91 -47.14 15.51
CA TYR A 2 3.48 -47.45 16.87
C TYR A 2 2.82 -48.83 16.84
N ALA A 3 3.38 -49.78 17.58
CA ALA A 3 2.73 -51.07 17.78
C ALA A 3 1.58 -50.83 18.77
N GLY A 4 0.35 -50.78 18.27
CA GLY A 4 -0.84 -50.62 19.13
C GLY A 4 -0.97 -51.78 20.10
N ASP A 5 -1.35 -51.47 21.34
CA ASP A 5 -1.70 -52.44 22.38
C ASP A 5 -3.21 -52.72 22.31
N TYR A 6 -3.60 -53.99 22.26
CA TYR A 6 -5.01 -54.37 22.18
C TYR A 6 -5.77 -54.14 23.50
N ASP A 7 -5.05 -53.85 24.59
CA ASP A 7 -5.60 -53.49 25.90
C ASP A 7 -5.77 -51.96 26.08
N GLU A 8 -5.51 -51.15 25.05
CA GLU A 8 -5.61 -49.69 25.11
C GLU A 8 -7.09 -49.22 25.17
N LEU A 9 -7.51 -48.71 26.34
CA LEU A 9 -8.90 -48.28 26.60
C LEU A 9 -9.20 -46.82 26.22
N THR A 10 -8.19 -46.08 25.74
CA THR A 10 -8.29 -44.66 25.40
C THR A 10 -7.69 -44.40 24.03
N ALA A 11 -8.28 -43.49 23.26
CA ALA A 11 -7.69 -43.05 22.00
C ALA A 11 -6.33 -42.35 22.25
N PRO A 12 -5.35 -42.53 21.34
CA PRO A 12 -4.09 -41.78 21.36
C PRO A 12 -4.33 -40.26 21.40
N LEU A 13 -3.47 -39.53 22.11
CA LEU A 13 -3.66 -38.08 22.31
C LEU A 13 -3.49 -37.27 21.02
N ASP A 14 -2.64 -37.73 20.10
CA ASP A 14 -2.43 -37.14 18.77
C ASP A 14 -3.69 -37.18 17.88
N VAL A 15 -4.69 -37.99 18.21
CA VAL A 15 -6.00 -37.96 17.56
C VAL A 15 -6.64 -36.57 17.61
N TYR A 16 -6.45 -35.80 18.69
CA TYR A 16 -6.99 -34.43 18.76
C TYR A 16 -6.33 -33.48 17.76
N PHE A 17 -5.03 -33.66 17.47
CA PHE A 17 -4.32 -32.90 16.46
C PHE A 17 -4.86 -33.21 15.06
N TYR A 18 -4.93 -34.49 14.68
CA TYR A 18 -5.44 -34.89 13.38
C TYR A 18 -6.93 -34.56 13.20
N LEU A 19 -7.73 -34.65 14.26
CA LEU A 19 -9.12 -34.21 14.25
C LEU A 19 -9.21 -32.69 14.03
N GLY A 20 -8.31 -31.92 14.63
CA GLY A 20 -8.16 -30.50 14.36
C GLY A 20 -7.90 -30.22 12.88
N LYS A 21 -6.95 -30.94 12.26
CA LYS A 21 -6.65 -30.80 10.81
C LYS A 21 -7.84 -31.16 9.94
N ALA A 22 -8.50 -32.28 10.23
CA ALA A 22 -9.68 -32.72 9.49
C ALA A 22 -10.85 -31.72 9.60
N TYR A 23 -11.10 -31.17 10.79
CA TYR A 23 -12.10 -30.11 10.95
C TYR A 23 -11.72 -28.82 10.25
N HIS A 24 -10.43 -28.48 10.18
CA HIS A 24 -9.96 -27.30 9.46
C HIS A 24 -10.27 -27.42 7.97
N ILE A 25 -9.85 -28.53 7.34
CA ILE A 25 -10.09 -28.84 5.93
C ILE A 25 -11.59 -28.84 5.59
N ASP A 26 -12.43 -29.31 6.51
CA ASP A 26 -13.90 -29.36 6.36
C ASP A 26 -14.60 -28.04 6.76
N TYR A 27 -13.88 -26.92 6.83
CA TYR A 27 -14.40 -25.58 7.18
C TYR A 27 -15.10 -25.49 8.55
N LYS A 28 -14.81 -26.41 9.47
CA LYS A 28 -15.33 -26.47 10.85
C LYS A 28 -14.33 -25.86 11.83
N PHE A 29 -13.94 -24.62 11.59
CA PHE A 29 -12.82 -23.97 12.28
C PHE A 29 -12.97 -23.89 13.80
N ASP A 30 -14.18 -23.65 14.33
CA ASP A 30 -14.41 -23.64 15.78
C ASP A 30 -14.14 -25.02 16.42
N LEU A 31 -14.50 -26.10 15.73
CA LEU A 31 -14.22 -27.46 16.18
C LEU A 31 -12.73 -27.80 16.02
N SER A 32 -12.08 -27.25 14.99
CA SER A 32 -10.65 -27.37 14.77
C SER A 32 -9.87 -26.76 15.94
N VAL A 33 -10.12 -25.48 16.26
CA VAL A 33 -9.51 -24.77 17.40
C VAL A 33 -9.77 -25.50 18.72
N LYS A 34 -11.01 -25.98 18.94
CA LYS A 34 -11.36 -26.74 20.14
C LYS A 34 -10.55 -28.04 20.25
N SER A 35 -10.31 -28.72 19.15
CA SER A 35 -9.55 -29.97 19.11
C SER A 35 -8.06 -29.70 19.39
N TYR A 36 -7.49 -28.67 18.76
CA TYR A 36 -6.11 -28.26 19.01
C TYR A 36 -5.86 -27.80 20.44
N LYS A 37 -6.74 -26.98 21.02
CA LYS A 37 -6.61 -26.55 22.43
C LYS A 37 -6.69 -27.71 23.41
N LYS A 38 -7.45 -28.75 23.07
CA LYS A 38 -7.47 -29.98 23.87
C LYS A 38 -6.15 -30.76 23.74
N PHE A 39 -5.55 -30.76 22.54
CA PHE A 39 -4.24 -31.36 22.34
C PHE A 39 -3.13 -30.60 23.10
N GLU A 40 -3.22 -29.27 23.12
CA GLU A 40 -2.27 -28.34 23.78
C GLU A 40 -2.01 -28.69 25.26
N GLU A 41 -3.04 -29.14 25.99
CA GLU A 41 -2.94 -29.56 27.40
C GLU A 41 -1.91 -30.70 27.63
N TYR A 42 -1.52 -31.40 26.57
CA TYR A 42 -0.64 -32.57 26.63
C TYR A 42 0.72 -32.38 25.92
N VAL A 43 0.95 -31.23 25.28
CA VAL A 43 2.19 -30.97 24.54
C VAL A 43 3.28 -30.43 25.47
N ILE A 44 4.39 -31.15 25.54
CA ILE A 44 5.58 -30.78 26.34
C ILE A 44 6.78 -30.48 25.42
N ASP A 45 6.75 -31.02 24.20
CA ASP A 45 7.77 -30.81 23.18
C ASP A 45 7.63 -29.43 22.52
N SER A 46 8.72 -28.68 22.42
CA SER A 46 8.70 -27.29 21.93
C SER A 46 8.43 -27.18 20.43
N GLU A 47 8.93 -28.11 19.62
CA GLU A 47 8.74 -28.09 18.16
C GLU A 47 7.28 -28.41 17.82
N LEU A 48 6.72 -29.42 18.50
CA LEU A 48 5.31 -29.76 18.37
C LEU A 48 4.38 -28.63 18.88
N ALA A 49 4.81 -27.88 19.90
CA ALA A 49 4.06 -26.73 20.40
C ALA A 49 4.01 -25.59 19.36
N GLU A 50 5.12 -25.33 18.67
CA GLU A 50 5.18 -24.34 17.58
C GLU A 50 4.30 -24.75 16.38
N GLU A 51 4.33 -26.03 15.97
CA GLU A 51 3.45 -26.54 14.92
C GLU A 51 1.97 -26.43 15.30
N LEU A 52 1.63 -26.78 16.54
CA LEU A 52 0.26 -26.68 17.07
C LEU A 52 -0.25 -25.24 17.06
N GLU A 53 0.55 -24.29 17.57
CA GLU A 53 0.17 -22.88 17.59
C GLU A 53 -0.07 -22.34 16.17
N ARG A 54 0.78 -22.74 15.21
CA ARG A 54 0.59 -22.38 13.80
C ARG A 54 -0.77 -22.87 13.28
N HIS A 55 -1.16 -24.10 13.59
CA HIS A 55 -2.46 -24.66 13.17
C HIS A 55 -3.67 -24.00 13.87
N ILE A 56 -3.52 -23.60 15.14
CA ILE A 56 -4.53 -22.81 15.86
C ILE A 56 -4.69 -21.45 15.18
N GLN A 57 -3.59 -20.74 14.92
CA GLN A 57 -3.60 -19.43 14.29
C GLN A 57 -4.16 -19.48 12.86
N MET A 58 -3.77 -20.47 12.07
CA MET A 58 -4.33 -20.74 10.74
C MET A 58 -5.86 -20.90 10.80
N SER A 59 -6.38 -21.60 11.82
CA SER A 59 -7.82 -21.75 12.01
C SER A 59 -8.53 -20.43 12.36
N TYR A 60 -7.90 -19.55 13.15
CA TYR A 60 -8.43 -18.21 13.40
C TYR A 60 -8.38 -17.31 12.16
N ASN A 61 -7.29 -17.37 11.38
CA ASN A 61 -7.17 -16.66 10.10
C ASN A 61 -8.29 -17.08 9.15
N ALA A 62 -8.54 -18.40 9.04
CA ALA A 62 -9.61 -18.94 8.20
C ALA A 62 -11.00 -18.46 8.62
N ILE A 63 -11.26 -18.34 9.94
CA ILE A 63 -12.51 -17.73 10.46
C ILE A 63 -12.65 -16.28 9.98
N GLU A 64 -11.61 -15.45 10.08
CA GLU A 64 -11.65 -14.06 9.62
C GLU A 64 -11.89 -13.98 8.10
N ILE A 65 -11.13 -14.75 7.33
CA ILE A 65 -11.12 -14.68 5.87
C ILE A 65 -12.44 -15.21 5.27
N VAL A 66 -12.93 -16.36 5.74
CA VAL A 66 -14.18 -16.96 5.23
C VAL A 66 -15.41 -16.13 5.58
N ASN A 67 -15.41 -15.42 6.72
CA ASN A 67 -16.49 -14.50 7.08
C ASN A 67 -16.53 -13.22 6.24
N ASN A 68 -15.47 -12.93 5.49
CA ASN A 68 -15.35 -11.75 4.63
C ASN A 68 -15.05 -12.14 3.17
N PRO A 69 -15.96 -12.90 2.51
CA PRO A 69 -15.69 -13.46 1.19
C PRO A 69 -15.61 -12.37 0.11
N LEU A 70 -14.72 -12.60 -0.85
CA LEU A 70 -14.60 -11.80 -2.06
C LEU A 70 -15.89 -11.87 -2.89
N SER A 71 -16.27 -10.74 -3.48
CA SER A 71 -17.36 -10.66 -4.46
C SER A 71 -16.82 -10.93 -5.87
N ILE A 72 -16.71 -12.22 -6.21
CA ILE A 72 -16.13 -12.70 -7.46
C ILE A 72 -17.04 -13.72 -8.13
N LYS A 73 -16.87 -13.87 -9.44
CA LYS A 73 -17.44 -14.95 -10.26
C LYS A 73 -16.28 -15.85 -10.67
N ILE A 74 -16.41 -17.14 -10.40
CA ILE A 74 -15.43 -18.15 -10.77
C ILE A 74 -16.09 -19.09 -11.78
N GLU A 75 -15.41 -19.32 -12.90
CA GLU A 75 -15.86 -20.17 -13.99
C GLU A 75 -14.80 -21.24 -14.25
N ASN A 76 -15.20 -22.51 -14.21
CA ASN A 76 -14.31 -23.60 -14.64
C ASN A 76 -14.08 -23.50 -16.15
N LEU A 77 -12.85 -23.71 -16.62
CA LEU A 77 -12.53 -23.60 -18.05
C LEU A 77 -13.10 -24.73 -18.93
N GLY A 78 -13.70 -25.75 -18.31
CA GLY A 78 -14.44 -26.82 -18.99
C GLY A 78 -13.55 -27.93 -19.55
N ALA A 79 -14.19 -28.98 -20.06
CA ALA A 79 -13.54 -30.24 -20.46
C ALA A 79 -12.60 -30.16 -21.68
N ASN A 80 -12.56 -29.01 -22.38
CA ASN A 80 -11.56 -28.78 -23.43
C ASN A 80 -10.21 -28.40 -22.84
N VAL A 81 -10.20 -27.84 -21.64
CA VAL A 81 -9.00 -27.43 -20.90
C VAL A 81 -8.72 -28.41 -19.77
N ASN A 82 -9.69 -28.69 -18.91
CA ASN A 82 -9.55 -29.54 -17.73
C ASN A 82 -9.87 -31.01 -18.01
N THR A 83 -9.25 -31.91 -17.26
CA THR A 83 -9.40 -33.36 -17.33
C THR A 83 -9.57 -33.96 -15.93
N GLU A 84 -9.60 -35.30 -15.82
CA GLU A 84 -9.61 -35.97 -14.51
C GLU A 84 -8.25 -35.91 -13.78
N PHE A 85 -7.23 -35.33 -14.41
CA PHE A 85 -5.87 -35.16 -13.89
C PHE A 85 -5.63 -33.70 -13.46
N SER A 86 -4.44 -33.39 -12.95
CA SER A 86 -4.09 -32.03 -12.53
C SER A 86 -3.78 -31.14 -13.75
N GLU A 87 -4.41 -29.96 -13.80
CA GLU A 87 -4.05 -28.83 -14.64
C GLU A 87 -3.75 -27.59 -13.80
N TYR A 88 -2.58 -26.98 -14.02
CA TYR A 88 -2.11 -25.87 -13.18
C TYR A 88 -1.05 -24.99 -13.87
N SER A 89 -0.60 -23.96 -13.15
CA SER A 89 0.35 -22.94 -13.62
C SER A 89 -0.06 -22.30 -14.96
N PRO A 90 -1.26 -21.71 -15.06
CA PRO A 90 -1.74 -21.11 -16.31
C PRO A 90 -1.01 -19.79 -16.62
N VAL A 91 -0.70 -19.58 -17.89
CA VAL A 91 -0.19 -18.30 -18.41
C VAL A 91 -0.88 -17.95 -19.73
N ILE A 92 -1.01 -16.66 -20.03
CA ILE A 92 -1.57 -16.20 -21.30
C ILE A 92 -0.48 -15.62 -22.19
N ALA A 93 -0.37 -16.12 -23.42
CA ALA A 93 0.46 -15.54 -24.47
C ALA A 93 -0.36 -14.51 -25.28
N PHE A 94 0.00 -13.22 -25.16
CA PHE A 94 -0.59 -12.14 -25.94
C PHE A 94 0.34 -11.77 -27.10
N SER A 95 0.19 -12.41 -28.27
CA SER A 95 0.90 -11.93 -29.46
C SER A 95 0.12 -10.77 -30.09
N SER A 96 0.84 -9.72 -30.51
CA SER A 96 0.30 -8.56 -31.23
C SER A 96 -0.38 -8.89 -32.58
N SER A 97 -0.33 -10.17 -33.00
CA SER A 97 -0.89 -10.67 -34.26
C SER A 97 -1.81 -11.90 -34.15
N ASN A 98 -2.00 -12.50 -32.96
CA ASN A 98 -2.81 -13.71 -32.77
C ASN A 98 -3.86 -13.56 -31.65
N GLU A 99 -4.87 -14.44 -31.67
CA GLU A 99 -5.79 -14.66 -30.55
C GLU A 99 -5.00 -15.14 -29.32
N PRO A 100 -5.37 -14.71 -28.09
CA PRO A 100 -4.64 -15.08 -26.88
C PRO A 100 -4.65 -16.59 -26.69
N ALA A 101 -3.46 -17.16 -26.45
CA ALA A 101 -3.31 -18.58 -26.17
C ALA A 101 -3.18 -18.80 -24.66
N LEU A 102 -3.87 -19.82 -24.14
CA LEU A 102 -3.67 -20.30 -22.78
C LEU A 102 -2.65 -21.43 -22.82
N ILE A 103 -1.56 -21.26 -22.08
CA ILE A 103 -0.51 -22.27 -21.91
C ILE A 103 -0.51 -22.68 -20.44
N PHE A 104 -0.42 -23.97 -20.17
CA PHE A 104 -0.53 -24.51 -18.81
C PHE A 104 0.18 -25.85 -18.69
N THR A 105 0.39 -26.29 -17.45
CA THR A 105 0.96 -27.60 -17.12
C THR A 105 -0.16 -28.61 -16.92
N SER A 106 -0.01 -29.82 -17.42
CA SER A 106 -0.96 -30.91 -17.17
C SER A 106 -0.26 -32.24 -16.92
N ARG A 107 -0.90 -33.07 -16.09
CA ARG A 107 -0.52 -34.46 -15.80
C ARG A 107 -1.46 -35.46 -16.49
N ARG A 108 -2.01 -35.10 -17.65
CA ARG A 108 -2.93 -35.96 -18.44
C ARG A 108 -2.20 -37.03 -19.25
N PRO A 109 -2.90 -38.10 -19.69
CA PRO A 109 -2.41 -39.03 -20.68
C PRO A 109 -1.98 -38.33 -21.98
N GLY A 110 -0.87 -38.79 -22.56
CA GLY A 110 -0.29 -38.17 -23.75
C GLY A 110 0.83 -37.16 -23.47
N SER A 111 1.36 -37.14 -22.24
CA SER A 111 2.64 -36.50 -21.92
C SER A 111 3.78 -37.14 -22.73
N THR A 112 4.81 -36.35 -22.96
CA THR A 112 5.95 -36.73 -23.78
C THR A 112 6.73 -37.83 -23.07
N GLY A 113 6.91 -38.96 -23.77
CA GLY A 113 7.47 -40.18 -23.19
C GLY A 113 6.52 -41.02 -22.34
N GLY A 114 5.32 -40.52 -21.99
CA GLY A 114 4.25 -41.28 -21.33
C GLY A 114 4.63 -41.90 -19.99
N LYS A 115 5.60 -41.31 -19.27
CA LYS A 115 6.10 -41.81 -17.99
C LYS A 115 5.17 -41.45 -16.84
N LEU A 116 5.17 -42.29 -15.81
CA LEU A 116 4.48 -42.08 -14.55
C LEU A 116 5.48 -41.82 -13.43
N ASP A 117 5.12 -40.96 -12.49
CA ASP A 117 5.84 -40.75 -11.25
C ASP A 117 5.61 -41.90 -10.25
N HIS A 118 6.27 -41.84 -9.11
CA HIS A 118 6.19 -42.86 -8.06
C HIS A 118 4.78 -43.00 -7.44
N GLN A 119 3.89 -42.03 -7.68
CA GLN A 119 2.50 -42.04 -7.23
C GLN A 119 1.54 -42.47 -8.36
N GLY A 120 2.07 -42.80 -9.53
CA GLY A 120 1.28 -43.25 -10.68
C GLY A 120 0.66 -42.11 -11.50
N ARG A 121 1.09 -40.86 -11.32
CA ARG A 121 0.63 -39.70 -12.10
C ARG A 121 1.54 -39.49 -13.30
N TYR A 122 1.01 -39.03 -14.44
CA TYR A 122 1.86 -38.72 -15.58
C TYR A 122 2.86 -37.61 -15.25
N PHE A 123 4.03 -37.69 -15.87
CA PHE A 123 5.00 -36.60 -15.86
C PHE A 123 4.38 -35.32 -16.41
N GLU A 124 4.86 -34.21 -15.88
CA GLU A 124 4.37 -32.88 -16.21
C GLU A 124 4.81 -32.51 -17.61
N ASP A 125 3.84 -32.11 -18.43
CA ASP A 125 4.05 -31.57 -19.76
C ASP A 125 3.30 -30.25 -19.92
N ILE A 126 3.81 -29.40 -20.80
CA ILE A 126 3.18 -28.15 -21.16
C ILE A 126 2.18 -28.36 -22.31
N TYR A 127 0.97 -27.82 -22.13
CA TYR A 127 -0.12 -27.85 -23.10
C TYR A 127 -0.53 -26.43 -23.49
N ILE A 128 -1.09 -26.30 -24.68
CA ILE A 128 -1.55 -25.03 -25.25
C ILE A 128 -2.95 -25.18 -25.83
N THR A 129 -3.79 -24.18 -25.64
CA THR A 129 -5.10 -24.05 -26.27
C THR A 129 -5.36 -22.61 -26.72
N TYR A 130 -6.30 -22.47 -27.64
CA TYR A 130 -6.74 -21.22 -28.23
C TYR A 130 -8.24 -21.10 -28.09
N LYS A 131 -8.75 -19.87 -28.20
CA LYS A 131 -10.18 -19.67 -28.39
C LYS A 131 -10.56 -19.88 -29.85
N ASN A 132 -11.80 -20.23 -30.08
CA ASN A 132 -12.40 -20.23 -31.40
C ASN A 132 -13.10 -18.88 -31.66
N LYS A 133 -13.66 -18.70 -32.86
CA LYS A 133 -14.44 -17.50 -33.25
C LYS A 133 -15.70 -17.22 -32.40
N PHE A 134 -16.08 -18.14 -31.52
CA PHE A 134 -17.21 -18.03 -30.59
C PHE A 134 -16.75 -17.77 -29.15
N ASP A 135 -15.47 -17.46 -28.93
CA ASP A 135 -14.85 -17.19 -27.63
C ASP A 135 -14.75 -18.43 -26.70
N GLU A 136 -14.81 -19.63 -27.27
CA GLU A 136 -14.71 -20.90 -26.53
C GLU A 136 -13.32 -21.52 -26.69
N TRP A 137 -12.75 -22.05 -25.60
CA TRP A 137 -11.52 -22.83 -25.65
C TRP A 137 -11.70 -24.09 -26.50
N ILE A 138 -10.78 -24.34 -27.44
CA ILE A 138 -10.71 -25.60 -28.17
C ILE A 138 -9.98 -26.67 -27.34
N PRO A 139 -10.07 -27.97 -27.68
CA PRO A 139 -9.32 -29.00 -26.97
C PRO A 139 -7.82 -28.68 -26.94
N ALA A 140 -7.24 -28.66 -25.74
CA ALA A 140 -5.82 -28.39 -25.56
C ALA A 140 -4.95 -29.47 -26.21
N ILE A 141 -3.83 -29.05 -26.78
CA ILE A 141 -2.84 -29.93 -27.41
C ILE A 141 -1.52 -29.82 -26.68
N ASN A 142 -0.72 -30.90 -26.73
CA ASN A 142 0.65 -30.87 -26.22
C ASN A 142 1.44 -29.80 -27.00
N ILE A 143 2.18 -28.93 -26.32
CA ILE A 143 2.89 -27.82 -26.97
C ILE A 143 4.01 -28.30 -27.91
N GLY A 144 4.42 -29.57 -27.79
CA GLY A 144 5.30 -30.25 -28.73
C GLY A 144 6.71 -30.47 -28.19
N SER A 145 7.46 -31.34 -28.88
CA SER A 145 8.75 -31.88 -28.45
C SER A 145 9.93 -30.91 -28.49
N LYS A 146 9.70 -29.65 -28.91
CA LYS A 146 10.70 -28.58 -28.76
C LYS A 146 10.79 -28.11 -27.31
N ILE A 147 9.66 -28.14 -26.62
CA ILE A 147 9.51 -27.68 -25.23
C ILE A 147 9.48 -28.89 -24.30
N ASN A 148 8.56 -29.82 -24.54
CA ASN A 148 8.42 -31.01 -23.70
C ASN A 148 9.45 -32.07 -24.07
N THR A 149 10.02 -32.69 -23.06
CA THR A 149 10.95 -33.81 -23.18
C THR A 149 10.36 -35.04 -22.49
N ASN A 150 11.14 -36.10 -22.29
CA ASN A 150 10.67 -37.27 -21.54
C ASN A 150 10.85 -37.11 -20.02
N SER A 151 10.98 -35.87 -19.53
CA SER A 151 11.20 -35.48 -18.14
C SER A 151 10.00 -34.69 -17.63
N HIS A 152 10.14 -33.99 -16.50
CA HIS A 152 9.15 -33.03 -16.03
C HIS A 152 9.41 -31.65 -16.66
N GLU A 153 8.44 -31.13 -17.39
CA GLU A 153 8.39 -29.75 -17.84
C GLU A 153 7.08 -29.08 -17.43
N ALA A 154 7.18 -27.92 -16.78
CA ALA A 154 6.03 -27.16 -16.34
C ALA A 154 6.14 -25.69 -16.78
N THR A 155 5.00 -25.09 -17.12
CA THR A 155 4.90 -23.65 -17.30
C THR A 155 5.18 -22.95 -15.99
N ILE A 156 5.96 -21.88 -16.05
CA ILE A 156 6.19 -21.00 -14.90
C ILE A 156 5.45 -19.69 -15.13
N SER A 157 5.94 -18.87 -16.06
CA SER A 157 5.41 -17.53 -16.32
C SER A 157 5.64 -17.10 -17.77
N MET A 158 5.03 -15.99 -18.13
CA MET A 158 5.20 -15.33 -19.43
C MET A 158 5.76 -13.93 -19.18
N SER A 159 6.65 -13.46 -20.05
CA SER A 159 7.05 -12.04 -20.04
C SER A 159 5.85 -11.14 -20.34
N HIS A 160 5.87 -9.92 -19.81
CA HIS A 160 4.79 -8.96 -19.96
C HIS A 160 4.47 -8.59 -21.43
N ASP A 161 5.45 -8.71 -22.32
CA ASP A 161 5.30 -8.50 -23.76
C ASP A 161 4.84 -9.76 -24.53
N GLY A 162 4.66 -10.89 -23.84
CA GLY A 162 4.18 -12.14 -24.40
C GLY A 162 5.19 -12.94 -25.24
N ASN A 163 6.47 -12.51 -25.27
CA ASN A 163 7.47 -13.08 -26.17
C ASN A 163 8.40 -14.11 -25.52
N GLN A 164 8.38 -14.25 -24.19
CA GLN A 164 9.26 -15.19 -23.48
C GLN A 164 8.44 -16.06 -22.52
N LEU A 165 8.48 -17.37 -22.76
CA LEU A 165 7.89 -18.38 -21.90
C LEU A 165 8.98 -18.93 -20.96
N PHE A 166 8.78 -18.74 -19.66
CA PHE A 166 9.63 -19.35 -18.63
C PHE A 166 9.11 -20.75 -18.28
N ILE A 167 10.04 -21.70 -18.21
CA ILE A 167 9.75 -23.13 -18.12
C ILE A 167 10.56 -23.70 -16.97
N TYR A 168 9.90 -24.46 -16.12
CA TYR A 168 10.53 -25.35 -15.17
C TYR A 168 10.92 -26.62 -15.91
N LYS A 169 12.14 -27.10 -15.68
CA LYS A 169 12.61 -28.35 -16.25
C LYS A 169 13.45 -29.12 -15.25
N ASP A 170 13.10 -30.40 -15.08
CA ASP A 170 13.89 -31.35 -14.30
C ASP A 170 15.04 -31.91 -15.15
N ASP A 171 16.27 -31.54 -14.79
CA ASP A 171 17.52 -31.92 -15.46
C ASP A 171 18.30 -33.02 -14.73
N ASN A 172 17.60 -34.07 -14.25
CA ASN A 172 18.13 -35.21 -13.47
C ASN A 172 18.12 -35.01 -11.95
N GLY A 173 17.02 -34.47 -11.43
CA GLY A 173 16.77 -34.26 -10.01
C GLY A 173 17.04 -32.85 -9.52
N ASP A 174 17.63 -31.99 -10.35
CA ASP A 174 17.75 -30.54 -10.14
C ASP A 174 16.71 -29.81 -11.00
N GLY A 175 15.73 -29.18 -10.33
CA GLY A 175 14.71 -28.39 -11.01
C GLY A 175 15.25 -27.01 -11.36
N ASN A 176 15.21 -26.66 -12.64
CA ASN A 176 15.87 -25.48 -13.20
C ASN A 176 14.92 -24.61 -14.02
N ILE A 177 15.24 -23.31 -14.11
CA ILE A 177 14.50 -22.35 -14.92
C ILE A 177 15.14 -22.21 -16.30
N TYR A 178 14.31 -22.36 -17.32
CA TYR A 178 14.60 -22.16 -18.72
C TYR A 178 13.74 -21.05 -19.30
N VAL A 179 14.16 -20.47 -20.42
CA VAL A 179 13.39 -19.50 -21.19
C VAL A 179 13.32 -19.90 -22.66
N SER A 180 12.11 -19.86 -23.23
CA SER A 180 11.87 -20.03 -24.66
C SER A 180 11.34 -18.72 -25.24
N ASP A 181 12.00 -18.24 -26.29
CA ASP A 181 11.58 -17.05 -27.04
C ASP A 181 10.53 -17.45 -28.10
N PHE A 182 9.52 -16.61 -28.33
CA PHE A 182 8.56 -16.75 -29.42
C PHE A 182 9.08 -16.05 -30.69
N GLU A 183 9.51 -16.83 -31.67
CA GLU A 183 10.14 -16.35 -32.91
C GLU A 183 9.52 -17.04 -34.12
N ASP A 184 9.29 -16.30 -35.21
CA ASP A 184 8.75 -16.85 -36.47
C ASP A 184 7.43 -17.66 -36.33
N GLY A 185 6.61 -17.31 -35.34
CA GLY A 185 5.32 -17.95 -35.09
C GLY A 185 5.36 -19.24 -34.28
N ASP A 186 6.51 -19.57 -33.67
CA ASP A 186 6.69 -20.77 -32.86
C ASP A 186 7.62 -20.51 -31.66
N TRP A 187 7.56 -21.39 -30.66
CA TRP A 187 8.47 -21.34 -29.51
C TRP A 187 9.83 -21.95 -29.87
N THR A 188 10.90 -21.27 -29.47
CA THR A 188 12.28 -21.75 -29.67
C THR A 188 12.64 -22.86 -28.67
N ASN A 189 13.74 -23.58 -28.92
CA ASN A 189 14.25 -24.54 -27.92
C ASN A 189 14.61 -23.80 -26.63
N PRO A 190 14.13 -24.23 -25.44
CA PRO A 190 14.38 -23.52 -24.20
C PRO A 190 15.87 -23.42 -23.87
N LYS A 191 16.31 -22.24 -23.44
CA LYS A 191 17.68 -21.96 -23.00
C LYS A 191 17.71 -21.91 -21.47
N LYS A 192 18.59 -22.72 -20.86
CA LYS A 192 18.81 -22.72 -19.41
C LYS A 192 19.32 -21.36 -18.96
N LEU A 193 18.73 -20.77 -17.92
CA LEU A 193 19.26 -19.54 -17.32
C LEU A 193 20.65 -19.80 -16.70
N ASN A 194 21.46 -18.75 -16.55
CA ASN A 194 22.83 -18.89 -16.07
C ASN A 194 22.89 -19.28 -14.59
N LYS A 195 24.08 -19.73 -14.17
CA LYS A 195 24.38 -20.28 -12.83
C LYS A 195 24.13 -19.37 -11.62
N GLU A 196 23.81 -18.10 -11.85
CA GLU A 196 23.43 -17.19 -10.76
C GLU A 196 21.98 -17.46 -10.36
N VAL A 197 21.12 -17.73 -11.35
CA VAL A 197 19.72 -18.10 -11.14
C VAL A 197 19.60 -19.60 -10.89
N ASN A 198 20.16 -20.45 -11.77
CA ASN A 198 20.12 -21.89 -11.59
C ASN A 198 21.29 -22.38 -10.74
N SER A 199 21.00 -23.11 -9.66
CA SER A 199 21.99 -23.63 -8.72
C SER A 199 21.96 -25.17 -8.67
N GLU A 200 22.63 -25.78 -7.69
CA GLU A 200 22.48 -27.22 -7.41
C GLU A 200 21.22 -27.54 -6.59
N HIS A 201 20.46 -26.50 -6.25
CA HIS A 201 19.23 -26.56 -5.48
C HIS A 201 18.01 -26.48 -6.41
N TRP A 202 16.84 -26.43 -5.82
CA TRP A 202 15.57 -26.46 -6.54
C TRP A 202 15.08 -25.05 -6.83
N GLU A 203 15.11 -24.66 -8.11
CA GLU A 203 14.46 -23.44 -8.59
C GLU A 203 13.12 -23.78 -9.25
N THR A 204 12.03 -23.45 -8.56
CA THR A 204 10.66 -23.91 -8.91
C THR A 204 9.91 -22.94 -9.81
N HIS A 205 10.17 -21.64 -9.68
CA HIS A 205 9.37 -20.61 -10.33
C HIS A 205 10.13 -19.30 -10.57
N ALA A 206 9.67 -18.49 -11.52
CA ALA A 206 10.23 -17.18 -11.84
C ALA A 206 9.24 -16.27 -12.57
N CYS A 207 9.40 -14.96 -12.44
CA CYS A 207 8.64 -13.95 -13.16
C CYS A 207 9.54 -12.76 -13.53
N LEU A 208 9.35 -12.25 -14.74
CA LEU A 208 10.12 -11.13 -15.27
C LEU A 208 9.38 -9.81 -15.02
N SER A 209 10.08 -8.79 -14.51
CA SER A 209 9.56 -7.44 -14.35
C SER A 209 9.04 -6.85 -15.67
N PRO A 210 8.08 -5.90 -15.63
CA PRO A 210 7.52 -5.32 -16.85
C PRO A 210 8.55 -4.64 -17.76
N ASP A 211 9.64 -4.12 -17.18
CA ASP A 211 10.74 -3.51 -17.93
C ASP A 211 11.80 -4.51 -18.43
N GLY A 212 11.64 -5.80 -18.13
CA GLY A 212 12.52 -6.88 -18.55
C GLY A 212 13.88 -6.94 -17.84
N LYS A 213 14.09 -6.16 -16.76
CA LYS A 213 15.42 -6.02 -16.13
C LYS A 213 15.58 -6.75 -14.82
N THR A 214 14.50 -7.17 -14.19
CA THR A 214 14.53 -7.86 -12.89
C THR A 214 13.78 -9.17 -13.01
N LEU A 215 14.45 -10.26 -12.66
CA LEU A 215 13.83 -11.59 -12.55
C LEU A 215 13.58 -11.87 -11.08
N TYR A 216 12.32 -12.05 -10.70
CA TYR A 216 11.94 -12.62 -9.40
C TYR A 216 11.90 -14.13 -9.55
N PHE A 217 12.46 -14.89 -8.63
CA PHE A 217 12.48 -16.35 -8.74
C PHE A 217 12.56 -17.04 -7.37
N THR A 218 12.05 -18.26 -7.31
CA THR A 218 12.02 -19.07 -6.08
C THR A 218 13.19 -20.05 -6.06
N SER A 219 13.81 -20.23 -4.90
CA SER A 219 14.91 -21.18 -4.69
C SER A 219 14.97 -21.65 -3.23
N ASN A 220 15.34 -22.92 -3.00
CA ASN A 220 15.73 -23.42 -1.66
C ASN A 220 17.25 -23.43 -1.45
N ARG A 221 17.98 -22.50 -2.08
CA ARG A 221 19.42 -22.34 -1.86
C ARG A 221 19.72 -21.95 -0.40
N PRO A 222 20.85 -22.42 0.18
CA PRO A 222 21.25 -22.05 1.54
C PRO A 222 21.40 -20.54 1.73
N GLY A 223 21.06 -20.07 2.94
CA GLY A 223 21.15 -18.66 3.33
C GLY A 223 19.86 -17.85 3.15
N GLY A 224 18.74 -18.51 2.79
CA GLY A 224 17.39 -17.97 2.92
C GLY A 224 16.86 -17.96 4.36
N TYR A 225 15.59 -17.57 4.51
CA TYR A 225 14.84 -17.49 5.76
C TYR A 225 14.13 -18.80 6.10
N GLY A 226 13.70 -19.58 5.10
CA GLY A 226 12.92 -20.80 5.30
C GLY A 226 13.27 -21.93 4.33
N GLY A 227 12.23 -22.66 3.90
CA GLY A 227 12.32 -23.75 2.93
C GLY A 227 12.67 -23.23 1.55
N ARG A 228 11.67 -22.80 0.79
CA ARG A 228 11.82 -22.05 -0.46
C ARG A 228 11.62 -20.57 -0.21
N ASP A 229 12.51 -19.76 -0.75
CA ASP A 229 12.46 -18.31 -0.63
C ASP A 229 12.36 -17.66 -2.02
N ILE A 230 11.79 -16.46 -2.07
CA ILE A 230 11.80 -15.60 -3.26
C ILE A 230 13.05 -14.70 -3.25
N TYR A 231 13.74 -14.70 -4.39
CA TYR A 231 14.91 -13.90 -4.71
C TYR A 231 14.61 -12.98 -5.90
N LYS A 232 15.46 -11.98 -6.11
CA LYS A 232 15.53 -11.20 -7.35
C LYS A 232 16.93 -11.24 -7.96
N ALA A 233 17.02 -11.17 -9.28
CA ALA A 233 18.26 -11.01 -10.03
C ALA A 233 18.11 -9.88 -11.07
N ILE A 234 19.22 -9.24 -11.44
CA ILE A 234 19.26 -8.12 -12.39
C ILE A 234 19.86 -8.56 -13.71
N LEU A 235 19.24 -8.17 -14.82
CA LEU A 235 19.78 -8.40 -16.16
C LEU A 235 20.94 -7.44 -16.43
N SER A 236 22.14 -7.98 -16.61
CA SER A 236 23.32 -7.17 -16.95
C SER A 236 23.29 -6.72 -18.41
N SER A 237 24.09 -5.71 -18.74
CA SER A 237 24.25 -5.23 -20.13
C SER A 237 24.82 -6.28 -21.10
N SER A 238 25.37 -7.38 -20.59
CA SER A 238 25.82 -8.53 -21.40
C SER A 238 24.75 -9.63 -21.54
N GLY A 239 23.52 -9.39 -21.06
CA GLY A 239 22.40 -10.33 -21.17
C GLY A 239 22.47 -11.51 -20.20
N LYS A 240 23.17 -11.34 -19.06
CA LYS A 240 23.27 -12.36 -18.00
C LYS A 240 22.63 -11.86 -16.71
N TRP A 241 21.91 -12.73 -16.02
CA TRP A 241 21.39 -12.47 -14.68
C TRP A 241 22.54 -12.41 -13.66
N ILE A 242 22.56 -11.36 -12.85
CA ILE A 242 23.58 -11.09 -11.83
C ILE A 242 22.92 -10.48 -10.59
N ASN A 243 23.70 -10.24 -9.53
CA ASN A 243 23.24 -9.55 -8.29
C ASN A 243 22.00 -10.21 -7.69
N VAL A 244 22.11 -11.51 -7.40
CA VAL A 244 21.02 -12.24 -6.75
C VAL A 244 20.88 -11.81 -5.30
N GLU A 245 19.68 -11.39 -4.93
CA GLU A 245 19.33 -10.91 -3.59
C GLU A 245 18.06 -11.60 -3.11
N ASN A 246 18.04 -12.08 -1.87
CA ASN A 246 16.83 -12.56 -1.21
C ASN A 246 15.89 -11.36 -0.94
N LEU A 247 14.58 -11.53 -1.10
CA LEU A 247 13.61 -10.43 -0.90
C LEU A 247 13.42 -9.99 0.56
N GLY A 248 14.03 -10.70 1.52
CA GLY A 248 14.02 -10.32 2.93
C GLY A 248 12.84 -10.90 3.71
N PRO A 249 12.81 -10.68 5.04
CA PRO A 249 11.91 -11.36 5.96
C PRO A 249 10.46 -10.84 5.90
N THR A 250 10.22 -9.73 5.18
CA THR A 250 8.87 -9.25 4.93
C THR A 250 8.15 -10.16 3.92
N ILE A 251 8.86 -10.65 2.91
CA ILE A 251 8.30 -11.53 1.89
C ILE A 251 8.52 -12.99 2.27
N ASN A 252 9.74 -13.34 2.68
CA ASN A 252 10.14 -14.72 2.98
C ASN A 252 9.94 -15.05 4.46
N THR A 253 9.39 -16.22 4.73
CA THR A 253 9.08 -16.72 6.08
C THR A 253 9.99 -17.91 6.42
N PRO A 254 9.95 -18.44 7.65
CA PRO A 254 10.59 -19.72 7.95
C PRO A 254 9.96 -20.92 7.22
N GLN A 255 8.86 -20.73 6.49
CA GLN A 255 8.19 -21.75 5.70
C GLN A 255 8.58 -21.63 4.21
N ASP A 256 7.68 -21.91 3.28
CA ASP A 256 7.92 -21.86 1.84
C ASP A 256 7.14 -20.70 1.19
N GLU A 257 7.82 -19.97 0.32
CA GLU A 257 7.28 -19.02 -0.64
C GLU A 257 7.54 -19.49 -2.08
N ASP A 258 6.54 -19.41 -2.94
CA ASP A 258 6.60 -19.91 -4.32
C ASP A 258 5.77 -19.05 -5.28
N ALA A 259 5.85 -19.38 -6.56
CA ALA A 259 5.02 -18.77 -7.61
C ALA A 259 4.98 -17.23 -7.63
N PRO A 260 6.12 -16.50 -7.54
CA PRO A 260 6.12 -15.05 -7.59
C PRO A 260 5.63 -14.54 -8.95
N TYR A 261 4.80 -13.51 -8.94
CA TYR A 261 4.31 -12.80 -10.10
C TYR A 261 4.28 -11.28 -9.82
N ILE A 262 5.18 -10.54 -10.48
CA ILE A 262 5.18 -9.07 -10.41
C ILE A 262 4.23 -8.53 -11.48
N MET A 263 3.31 -7.65 -11.09
CA MET A 263 2.29 -7.06 -11.96
C MET A 263 2.89 -6.08 -12.98
N ALA A 264 2.08 -5.73 -13.98
CA ALA A 264 2.41 -4.76 -15.02
C ALA A 264 2.70 -3.34 -14.47
N ASP A 265 2.19 -3.01 -13.27
CA ASP A 265 2.49 -1.77 -12.55
C ASP A 265 3.95 -1.71 -12.06
N GLY A 266 4.66 -2.85 -12.04
CA GLY A 266 6.04 -2.99 -11.59
C GLY A 266 6.22 -2.90 -10.07
N VAL A 267 5.13 -2.79 -9.30
CA VAL A 267 5.19 -2.56 -7.85
C VAL A 267 4.38 -3.55 -7.02
N THR A 268 3.41 -4.25 -7.60
CA THR A 268 2.58 -5.24 -6.90
C THR A 268 3.07 -6.66 -7.19
N LEU A 269 3.53 -7.37 -6.15
CA LEU A 269 3.99 -8.76 -6.21
C LEU A 269 2.93 -9.68 -5.63
N TYR A 270 2.43 -10.63 -6.43
CA TYR A 270 1.67 -11.79 -5.96
C TYR A 270 2.63 -12.97 -5.74
N PHE A 271 2.36 -13.81 -4.75
CA PHE A 271 3.12 -15.04 -4.50
C PHE A 271 2.30 -16.00 -3.64
N ALA A 272 2.64 -17.28 -3.68
CA ALA A 272 2.08 -18.29 -2.78
C ALA A 272 2.97 -18.44 -1.54
N SER A 273 2.38 -18.61 -0.36
CA SER A 273 3.12 -18.92 0.87
C SER A 273 2.31 -19.84 1.79
N ASN A 274 2.99 -20.78 2.45
CA ASN A 274 2.43 -21.56 3.56
C ASN A 274 2.88 -21.04 4.96
N GLY A 275 3.47 -19.84 4.97
CA GLY A 275 3.69 -19.00 6.13
C GLY A 275 2.64 -17.87 6.22
N HIS A 276 3.06 -16.70 6.69
CA HIS A 276 2.22 -15.50 6.83
C HIS A 276 0.89 -15.77 7.54
N LYS A 277 -0.15 -14.98 7.25
CA LYS A 277 -1.52 -15.22 7.71
C LYS A 277 -2.25 -16.16 6.76
N THR A 278 -1.72 -17.37 6.58
CA THR A 278 -2.38 -18.42 5.78
C THR A 278 -3.64 -18.93 6.46
N MET A 279 -4.64 -19.29 5.68
CA MET A 279 -5.86 -20.01 6.06
C MET A 279 -5.84 -21.48 5.63
N GLY A 280 -4.76 -21.96 5.02
CA GLY A 280 -4.64 -23.31 4.48
C GLY A 280 -3.19 -23.79 4.41
N GLY A 281 -2.88 -24.63 3.42
CA GLY A 281 -1.52 -25.03 3.10
C GLY A 281 -0.76 -23.85 2.50
N PHE A 282 -0.61 -23.81 1.19
CA PHE A 282 -0.25 -22.60 0.47
C PHE A 282 -1.45 -21.69 0.26
N ASP A 283 -1.26 -20.40 0.47
CA ASP A 283 -2.22 -19.36 0.14
C ASP A 283 -1.58 -18.32 -0.77
N ILE A 284 -2.38 -17.70 -1.63
CA ILE A 284 -1.95 -16.56 -2.43
C ILE A 284 -1.96 -15.30 -1.57
N PHE A 285 -0.82 -14.62 -1.55
CA PHE A 285 -0.61 -13.30 -0.95
C PHE A 285 -0.24 -12.28 -2.01
N PHE A 286 -0.35 -11.01 -1.66
CA PHE A 286 0.26 -9.93 -2.41
C PHE A 286 0.93 -8.91 -1.48
N SER A 287 1.96 -8.24 -1.99
CA SER A 287 2.67 -7.14 -1.32
C SER A 287 3.02 -6.07 -2.34
N THR A 288 3.12 -4.81 -1.91
CA THR A 288 3.51 -3.68 -2.77
C THR A 288 4.84 -3.10 -2.34
N ILE A 289 5.71 -2.73 -3.29
CA ILE A 289 6.96 -2.03 -3.01
C ILE A 289 6.77 -0.52 -3.11
N ASP A 290 7.28 0.22 -2.12
CA ASP A 290 7.24 1.68 -2.12
C ASP A 290 8.40 2.32 -2.90
N GLU A 291 8.37 3.66 -3.04
CA GLU A 291 9.42 4.42 -3.73
C GLU A 291 10.80 4.31 -3.07
N THR A 292 10.86 3.87 -1.81
CA THR A 292 12.11 3.66 -1.07
C THR A 292 12.63 2.23 -1.17
N GLY A 293 11.89 1.33 -1.82
CA GLY A 293 12.27 -0.05 -2.08
C GLY A 293 11.87 -1.02 -0.95
N PHE A 294 10.98 -0.64 -0.04
CA PHE A 294 10.46 -1.53 1.00
C PHE A 294 9.11 -2.13 0.58
N TRP A 295 8.99 -3.44 0.79
CA TRP A 295 7.75 -4.18 0.62
C TRP A 295 6.80 -3.91 1.80
N SER A 296 5.51 -3.81 1.53
CA SER A 296 4.47 -3.82 2.56
C SER A 296 4.32 -5.23 3.15
N ASP A 297 3.72 -5.34 4.33
CA ASP A 297 3.36 -6.64 4.89
C ASP A 297 2.44 -7.40 3.90
N PRO A 298 2.69 -8.70 3.63
CA PRO A 298 1.87 -9.47 2.71
C PRO A 298 0.43 -9.63 3.19
N GLU A 299 -0.51 -9.38 2.28
CA GLU A 299 -1.93 -9.52 2.52
C GLU A 299 -2.48 -10.77 1.82
N ASN A 300 -3.21 -11.60 2.56
CA ASN A 300 -3.88 -12.79 2.04
C ASN A 300 -4.96 -12.36 1.03
N ILE A 301 -4.96 -12.96 -0.17
CA ILE A 301 -5.86 -12.54 -1.26
C ILE A 301 -7.35 -12.75 -0.92
N GLY A 302 -7.63 -13.71 -0.04
CA GLY A 302 -8.95 -13.99 0.53
C GLY A 302 -9.72 -15.15 -0.11
N TYR A 303 -10.78 -15.57 0.57
CA TYR A 303 -11.70 -16.62 0.13
C TYR A 303 -12.72 -16.07 -0.89
N PRO A 304 -13.11 -16.82 -1.96
CA PRO A 304 -12.82 -18.23 -2.23
C PRO A 304 -11.68 -18.49 -3.24
N ILE A 305 -10.73 -17.56 -3.38
CA ILE A 305 -9.50 -17.83 -4.13
C ILE A 305 -8.62 -18.74 -3.28
N ASN A 306 -8.27 -18.28 -2.08
CA ASN A 306 -7.64 -19.11 -1.06
C ASN A 306 -8.68 -20.00 -0.38
N THR A 307 -8.25 -21.21 -0.07
CA THR A 307 -9.03 -22.29 0.51
C THR A 307 -8.30 -22.84 1.73
N THR A 308 -8.78 -23.96 2.28
CA THR A 308 -8.09 -24.65 3.40
C THR A 308 -7.01 -25.61 2.91
N GLU A 309 -6.78 -25.67 1.59
CA GLU A 309 -5.82 -26.55 0.89
C GLU A 309 -4.65 -25.73 0.32
N ASP A 310 -3.94 -26.25 -0.68
CA ASP A 310 -2.86 -25.54 -1.38
C ASP A 310 -3.38 -24.74 -2.58
N ASP A 311 -3.29 -23.42 -2.50
CA ASP A 311 -3.56 -22.48 -3.58
C ASP A 311 -2.25 -21.77 -3.97
N VAL A 312 -1.66 -22.18 -5.10
CA VAL A 312 -0.29 -21.77 -5.52
C VAL A 312 -0.30 -20.94 -6.80
N PHE A 313 -1.05 -21.36 -7.81
CA PHE A 313 -0.93 -20.85 -9.16
C PHE A 313 -2.01 -19.82 -9.48
N TYR A 314 -1.72 -18.55 -9.21
CA TYR A 314 -2.60 -17.41 -9.51
C TYR A 314 -1.97 -16.48 -10.54
N PHE A 315 -2.62 -16.33 -11.70
CA PHE A 315 -2.19 -15.49 -12.81
C PHE A 315 -3.21 -14.36 -13.04
N PRO A 316 -2.99 -13.16 -12.47
CA PRO A 316 -3.86 -12.00 -12.70
C PRO A 316 -3.68 -11.45 -14.14
N THR A 317 -4.77 -10.99 -14.74
CA THR A 317 -4.69 -10.28 -16.03
C THR A 317 -4.29 -8.81 -15.84
N PRO A 318 -3.67 -8.16 -16.83
CA PRO A 318 -3.23 -6.76 -16.71
C PRO A 318 -4.34 -5.74 -16.43
N ASP A 319 -5.60 -6.09 -16.62
CA ASP A 319 -6.74 -5.23 -16.31
C ASP A 319 -7.19 -5.29 -14.85
N GLU A 320 -6.53 -6.12 -14.03
CA GLU A 320 -6.76 -6.34 -12.60
C GLU A 320 -8.17 -6.81 -12.23
N LYS A 321 -8.99 -7.12 -13.23
CA LYS A 321 -10.39 -7.55 -13.05
C LYS A 321 -10.57 -9.03 -13.24
N HIS A 322 -9.61 -9.69 -13.87
CA HIS A 322 -9.66 -11.11 -14.14
C HIS A 322 -8.40 -11.81 -13.68
N ALA A 323 -8.50 -13.12 -13.50
CA ALA A 323 -7.35 -13.97 -13.23
C ALA A 323 -7.63 -15.38 -13.75
N PHE A 324 -6.56 -16.09 -14.10
CA PHE A 324 -6.57 -17.54 -14.24
C PHE A 324 -5.93 -18.13 -13.00
N TYR A 325 -6.46 -19.22 -12.50
CA TYR A 325 -5.82 -19.90 -11.37
C TYR A 325 -6.15 -21.39 -11.34
N ALA A 326 -5.31 -22.14 -10.64
CA ALA A 326 -5.51 -23.57 -10.39
C ALA A 326 -6.04 -23.77 -8.97
N SER A 327 -7.03 -24.63 -8.79
CA SER A 327 -7.58 -24.93 -7.45
C SER A 327 -8.29 -26.28 -7.45
N ALA A 328 -8.24 -26.99 -6.32
CA ALA A 328 -9.04 -28.18 -6.09
C ALA A 328 -10.44 -27.76 -5.63
N LYS A 329 -11.49 -28.19 -6.33
CA LYS A 329 -12.88 -27.89 -5.93
C LYS A 329 -13.77 -29.13 -6.12
N ASN A 330 -14.74 -29.32 -5.23
CA ASN A 330 -15.64 -30.49 -5.23
C ASN A 330 -16.41 -30.74 -6.55
N ASN A 331 -16.60 -29.70 -7.37
CA ASN A 331 -17.29 -29.79 -8.66
C ASN A 331 -16.33 -29.69 -9.87
N GLY A 332 -15.02 -29.88 -9.65
CA GLY A 332 -14.00 -29.94 -10.70
C GLY A 332 -14.01 -31.28 -11.44
N PHE A 333 -13.19 -31.35 -12.49
CA PHE A 333 -12.97 -32.55 -13.28
C PHE A 333 -11.91 -33.46 -12.64
N GLY A 334 -10.82 -32.88 -12.11
CA GLY A 334 -9.68 -33.61 -11.57
C GLY A 334 -9.15 -33.09 -10.24
N GLU A 335 -7.91 -33.46 -9.92
CA GLU A 335 -7.21 -33.06 -8.68
C GLU A 335 -7.01 -31.53 -8.59
N LEU A 336 -6.62 -30.92 -9.71
CA LEU A 336 -6.52 -29.48 -9.89
C LEU A 336 -7.13 -29.13 -11.23
N ASP A 337 -8.03 -28.15 -11.24
CA ASP A 337 -8.63 -27.61 -12.45
C ASP A 337 -8.21 -26.16 -12.63
N LEU A 338 -8.17 -25.70 -13.88
CA LEU A 338 -8.03 -24.30 -14.22
C LEU A 338 -9.38 -23.59 -14.21
N TYR A 339 -9.39 -22.42 -13.59
CA TYR A 339 -10.55 -21.54 -13.47
C TYR A 339 -10.23 -20.15 -14.01
N TYR A 340 -11.27 -19.48 -14.50
CA TYR A 340 -11.27 -18.07 -14.82
C TYR A 340 -12.09 -17.30 -13.80
N LEU A 341 -11.47 -16.29 -13.21
CA LEU A 341 -12.04 -15.42 -12.21
C LEU A 341 -12.39 -14.08 -12.83
N THR A 342 -13.54 -13.54 -12.46
CA THR A 342 -13.96 -12.16 -12.73
C THR A 342 -14.32 -11.48 -11.42
N ILE A 343 -13.72 -10.35 -11.13
CA ILE A 343 -14.12 -9.50 -10.02
C ILE A 343 -15.49 -8.88 -10.35
N VAL A 344 -16.52 -9.27 -9.59
CA VAL A 344 -17.89 -8.81 -9.86
C VAL A 344 -18.08 -7.47 -9.17
N LYS A 345 -18.32 -6.42 -9.98
CA LYS A 345 -18.88 -5.16 -9.48
C LYS A 345 -20.27 -5.42 -8.92
N GLY A 346 -20.37 -5.69 -7.61
CA GLY A 346 -21.64 -6.14 -7.06
C GLY A 346 -21.87 -5.99 -5.56
N LYS A 347 -20.84 -5.70 -4.78
CA LYS A 347 -21.00 -5.33 -3.37
C LYS A 347 -19.99 -4.24 -3.10
N GLU A 348 -20.45 -3.12 -2.53
CA GLU A 348 -19.55 -2.05 -2.10
C GLU A 348 -18.64 -2.64 -1.01
N SER A 349 -17.48 -3.16 -1.42
CA SER A 349 -16.41 -3.54 -0.49
C SER A 349 -15.93 -2.25 0.14
N LYS A 350 -15.94 -2.22 1.48
CA LYS A 350 -15.51 -1.08 2.28
C LYS A 350 -14.07 -1.28 2.72
N VAL A 351 -13.39 -0.18 2.96
CA VAL A 351 -12.06 -0.12 3.57
C VAL A 351 -12.08 0.88 4.70
N THR A 352 -11.16 0.70 5.64
CA THR A 352 -10.88 1.72 6.63
C THR A 352 -10.15 2.88 5.96
N LEU A 353 -10.68 4.09 6.04
CA LEU A 353 -9.94 5.33 5.80
C LEU A 353 -9.61 5.94 7.16
N SER A 354 -8.33 6.09 7.46
CA SER A 354 -7.85 6.66 8.72
C SER A 354 -6.85 7.79 8.47
N GLY A 355 -6.46 8.49 9.53
CA GLY A 355 -5.44 9.53 9.47
C GLY A 355 -5.51 10.48 10.65
N LYS A 356 -4.69 11.52 10.59
CA LYS A 356 -4.60 12.57 11.61
C LYS A 356 -4.92 13.95 11.07
N VAL A 357 -5.57 14.78 11.88
CA VAL A 357 -5.65 16.23 11.69
C VAL A 357 -4.58 16.88 12.57
N ALA A 358 -3.62 17.56 11.94
CA ALA A 358 -2.44 18.07 12.63
C ALA A 358 -2.01 19.47 12.16
N ASP A 359 -1.22 20.16 12.97
CA ASP A 359 -0.65 21.46 12.63
C ASP A 359 0.43 21.31 11.55
N LEU A 360 0.33 22.10 10.48
CA LEU A 360 1.21 21.99 9.31
C LEU A 360 2.69 22.19 9.63
N LYS A 361 3.02 23.07 10.59
CA LYS A 361 4.41 23.45 10.91
C LYS A 361 5.00 22.55 11.98
N THR A 362 4.28 22.34 13.06
CA THR A 362 4.77 21.58 14.23
C THR A 362 4.56 20.08 14.10
N LYS A 363 3.68 19.65 13.17
CA LYS A 363 3.22 18.26 13.01
C LYS A 363 2.49 17.68 14.22
N LYS A 364 2.25 18.49 15.26
CA LYS A 364 1.49 18.09 16.44
C LYS A 364 0.01 17.96 16.08
N GLU A 365 -0.64 16.95 16.64
CA GLU A 365 -2.06 16.69 16.48
C GLU A 365 -2.92 17.87 17.00
N ILE A 366 -4.07 18.08 16.35
CA ILE A 366 -5.06 19.07 16.74
C ILE A 366 -6.20 18.33 17.45
N ASP A 367 -6.28 18.55 18.77
CA ASP A 367 -7.16 17.81 19.68
C ASP A 367 -8.67 18.08 19.45
N VAL A 368 -9.02 19.21 18.84
CA VAL A 368 -10.42 19.57 18.53
C VAL A 368 -10.53 20.07 17.09
N ALA A 369 -11.22 19.31 16.25
CA ALA A 369 -11.42 19.62 14.84
C ALA A 369 -12.71 18.98 14.31
N GLU A 370 -13.21 19.52 13.20
CA GLU A 370 -14.29 18.92 12.42
C GLU A 370 -13.74 18.45 11.08
N LEU A 371 -14.04 17.20 10.71
CA LEU A 371 -13.68 16.61 9.43
C LEU A 371 -14.93 16.18 8.68
N VAL A 372 -15.20 16.83 7.55
CA VAL A 372 -16.30 16.50 6.64
C VAL A 372 -15.77 15.61 5.52
N VAL A 373 -16.35 14.41 5.37
CA VAL A 373 -15.98 13.45 4.33
C VAL A 373 -17.10 13.35 3.28
N ARG A 374 -16.73 13.53 2.01
CA ARG A 374 -17.65 13.47 0.87
C ARG A 374 -17.14 12.51 -0.18
N ASP A 375 -18.05 11.72 -0.74
CA ASP A 375 -17.80 10.92 -1.94
C ASP A 375 -18.13 11.78 -3.16
N VAL A 376 -17.08 12.20 -3.88
CA VAL A 376 -17.27 13.04 -5.07
C VAL A 376 -17.66 12.23 -6.30
N THR A 377 -17.44 10.91 -6.31
CA THR A 377 -17.85 10.01 -7.38
C THR A 377 -19.37 9.88 -7.42
N LYS A 378 -20.02 9.64 -6.27
CA LYS A 378 -21.50 9.59 -6.16
C LYS A 378 -22.16 10.93 -5.84
N LYS A 379 -21.36 11.98 -5.58
CA LYS A 379 -21.82 13.30 -5.09
C LYS A 379 -22.61 13.16 -3.78
N ASP A 380 -22.13 12.31 -2.89
CA ASP A 380 -22.79 11.96 -1.65
C ASP A 380 -22.05 12.50 -0.42
N PHE A 381 -22.80 12.85 0.62
CA PHE A 381 -22.26 13.17 1.93
C PHE A 381 -22.10 11.88 2.71
N ILE A 382 -20.87 11.59 3.16
CA ILE A 382 -20.61 10.36 3.92
C ILE A 382 -20.84 10.61 5.40
N LYS A 383 -20.06 11.52 5.99
CA LYS A 383 -20.07 11.75 7.44
C LYS A 383 -19.37 13.06 7.81
N THR A 384 -19.77 13.62 8.96
CA THR A 384 -18.97 14.60 9.72
C THR A 384 -18.40 13.88 10.94
N ILE A 385 -17.09 13.99 11.13
CA ILE A 385 -16.37 13.46 12.29
C ILE A 385 -15.96 14.66 13.15
N GLU A 386 -16.47 14.69 14.37
CA GLU A 386 -16.00 15.61 15.40
C GLU A 386 -14.84 14.93 16.12
N ILE A 387 -13.64 15.48 15.96
CA ILE A 387 -12.45 15.07 16.68
C ILE A 387 -12.46 15.77 18.03
N GLN A 388 -12.39 14.98 19.10
CA GLN A 388 -12.37 15.43 20.48
C GLN A 388 -11.00 15.13 21.11
N PRO A 389 -10.65 15.73 22.27
CA PRO A 389 -9.31 15.60 22.85
C PRO A 389 -8.89 14.14 23.13
N GLU A 390 -9.83 13.28 23.45
CA GLU A 390 -9.61 11.84 23.65
C GLU A 390 -9.18 11.10 22.37
N ASN A 391 -9.45 11.66 21.19
CA ASN A 391 -9.06 11.08 19.90
C ASN A 391 -7.64 11.49 19.48
N ASN A 392 -7.03 12.48 20.15
CA ASN A 392 -5.67 12.96 19.84
C ASN A 392 -5.47 13.27 18.33
N GLY A 393 -6.42 13.96 17.70
CA GLY A 393 -6.36 14.31 16.28
C GLY A 393 -6.65 13.17 15.30
N GLU A 394 -6.86 11.94 15.77
CA GLU A 394 -7.07 10.76 14.92
C GLU A 394 -8.52 10.62 14.47
N TYR A 395 -8.70 10.09 13.27
CA TYR A 395 -10.01 9.71 12.75
C TYR A 395 -9.94 8.35 12.03
N SER A 396 -11.07 7.65 11.98
CA SER A 396 -11.23 6.40 11.24
C SER A 396 -12.69 6.22 10.80
N LEU A 397 -12.91 5.80 9.55
CA LEU A 397 -14.23 5.46 9.03
C LEU A 397 -14.17 4.46 7.87
N GLU A 398 -15.21 3.64 7.76
CA GLU A 398 -15.39 2.72 6.64
C GLU A 398 -15.95 3.43 5.40
N VAL A 399 -15.26 3.34 4.26
CA VAL A 399 -15.68 3.93 2.98
C VAL A 399 -15.64 2.91 1.84
N PRO A 400 -16.57 2.98 0.87
CA PRO A 400 -16.53 2.13 -0.32
C PRO A 400 -15.26 2.31 -1.18
N ARG A 401 -14.76 1.20 -1.74
CA ARG A 401 -13.68 1.20 -2.75
C ARG A 401 -14.13 1.74 -4.11
N GLY A 402 -13.15 2.02 -4.98
CA GLY A 402 -13.37 2.47 -6.36
C GLY A 402 -13.95 3.87 -6.46
N ARG A 403 -13.64 4.73 -5.48
CA ARG A 403 -14.23 6.08 -5.37
C ARG A 403 -13.18 7.12 -5.00
N LYS A 404 -13.50 8.37 -5.32
CA LYS A 404 -12.74 9.52 -4.89
C LYS A 404 -13.45 10.21 -3.74
N TYR A 405 -12.69 10.48 -2.69
CA TYR A 405 -13.14 11.16 -1.49
C TYR A 405 -12.49 12.53 -1.37
N VAL A 406 -13.25 13.46 -0.81
CA VAL A 406 -12.77 14.76 -0.37
C VAL A 406 -12.95 14.85 1.14
N LEU A 407 -11.86 15.22 1.81
CA LEU A 407 -11.80 15.46 3.24
C LEU A 407 -11.61 16.96 3.46
N GLU A 408 -12.57 17.59 4.09
CA GLU A 408 -12.52 19.01 4.46
C GLU A 408 -12.39 19.11 5.98
N ALA A 409 -11.22 19.53 6.45
CA ALA A 409 -10.93 19.71 7.86
C ALA A 409 -11.00 21.18 8.26
N SER A 410 -11.56 21.44 9.43
CA SER A 410 -11.59 22.77 10.06
C SER A 410 -11.35 22.66 11.57
N ALA A 411 -10.72 23.66 12.16
CA ALA A 411 -10.48 23.75 13.59
C ALA A 411 -10.43 25.22 14.01
N GLU A 412 -10.76 25.49 15.28
CA GLU A 412 -10.66 26.85 15.81
C GLU A 412 -9.22 27.37 15.66
N ASN A 413 -9.04 28.63 15.25
CA ASN A 413 -7.73 29.26 15.06
C ASN A 413 -6.93 28.76 13.83
N TYR A 414 -7.45 27.82 13.05
CA TYR A 414 -6.85 27.29 11.83
C TYR A 414 -7.64 27.68 10.58
N LYS A 415 -6.95 27.77 9.43
CA LYS A 415 -7.59 27.86 8.12
C LYS A 415 -8.11 26.47 7.72
N SER A 416 -9.33 26.38 7.21
CA SER A 416 -9.85 25.12 6.71
C SER A 416 -9.04 24.63 5.51
N LYS A 417 -8.94 23.31 5.36
CA LYS A 417 -8.19 22.66 4.28
C LYS A 417 -9.01 21.54 3.69
N THR A 418 -8.99 21.49 2.36
CA THR A 418 -9.57 20.40 1.58
C THR A 418 -8.44 19.56 0.98
N VAL A 419 -8.51 18.25 1.16
CA VAL A 419 -7.65 17.27 0.49
C VAL A 419 -8.50 16.21 -0.20
N SER A 420 -7.98 15.61 -1.27
CA SER A 420 -8.61 14.48 -1.93
C SER A 420 -7.78 13.22 -1.79
N ILE A 421 -8.46 12.08 -1.75
CA ILE A 421 -7.88 10.74 -1.86
C ILE A 421 -8.72 9.93 -2.82
N GLU A 422 -8.06 9.14 -3.65
CA GLU A 422 -8.70 8.15 -4.51
C GLU A 422 -8.44 6.78 -3.90
N ILE A 423 -9.50 6.03 -3.66
CA ILE A 423 -9.43 4.67 -3.14
C ILE A 423 -9.73 3.77 -4.33
N ASP A 424 -8.69 3.14 -4.85
CA ASP A 424 -8.79 2.26 -6.01
C ASP A 424 -9.74 1.09 -5.73
N GLU A 425 -10.37 0.60 -6.79
CA GLU A 425 -11.14 -0.64 -6.79
C GLU A 425 -10.22 -1.86 -6.68
N ALA A 426 -8.99 -1.77 -7.22
CA ALA A 426 -8.07 -2.88 -7.40
C ALA A 426 -6.99 -3.01 -6.31
N LEU A 427 -6.60 -1.90 -5.66
CA LEU A 427 -5.60 -1.91 -4.58
C LEU A 427 -6.19 -2.54 -3.32
N ARG A 428 -5.87 -3.81 -3.05
CA ARG A 428 -6.41 -4.59 -1.92
C ARG A 428 -5.99 -4.11 -0.51
N ILE A 429 -5.25 -3.01 -0.39
CA ILE A 429 -4.94 -2.33 0.88
C ILE A 429 -6.19 -2.30 1.79
N LYS A 430 -6.12 -2.95 2.97
CA LYS A 430 -7.22 -2.94 3.95
C LYS A 430 -7.46 -1.55 4.56
N ASP A 431 -6.39 -0.79 4.75
CA ASP A 431 -6.41 0.51 5.44
C ASP A 431 -5.73 1.61 4.61
N PHE A 432 -6.48 2.66 4.29
CA PHE A 432 -5.94 3.86 3.63
C PHE A 432 -5.66 4.94 4.67
N THR A 433 -4.44 5.49 4.67
CA THR A 433 -4.08 6.59 5.58
C THR A 433 -4.01 7.92 4.83
N LYS A 434 -4.65 8.97 5.35
CA LYS A 434 -4.59 10.32 4.77
C LYS A 434 -4.55 11.45 5.80
N ASP A 435 -3.37 11.88 6.19
CA ASP A 435 -3.26 13.02 7.10
C ASP A 435 -3.71 14.35 6.46
N VAL A 436 -4.33 15.20 7.28
CA VAL A 436 -4.78 16.55 6.92
C VAL A 436 -4.07 17.59 7.77
N PHE A 437 -3.16 18.34 7.15
CA PHE A 437 -2.38 19.37 7.83
C PHE A 437 -3.02 20.76 7.70
N LEU A 438 -3.32 21.40 8.83
CA LEU A 438 -3.92 22.72 8.91
C LEU A 438 -2.89 23.82 9.20
N GLU A 439 -3.04 24.97 8.54
CA GLU A 439 -2.23 26.16 8.83
C GLU A 439 -2.97 27.07 9.82
N LYS A 440 -2.29 27.53 10.89
CA LYS A 440 -2.85 28.55 11.79
C LYS A 440 -3.23 29.82 11.03
N THR A 441 -4.32 30.45 11.46
CA THR A 441 -4.70 31.79 11.00
C THR A 441 -3.67 32.84 11.41
N GLU A 442 -3.61 33.97 10.70
CA GLU A 442 -2.71 35.08 11.05
C GLU A 442 -2.98 35.60 12.46
N LEU A 443 -4.26 35.71 12.85
CA LEU A 443 -4.65 36.12 14.20
C LEU A 443 -4.15 35.14 15.27
N ALA A 444 -4.28 33.83 15.04
CA ALA A 444 -3.79 32.82 15.98
C ALA A 444 -2.27 32.85 16.15
N VAL A 445 -1.53 33.01 15.05
CA VAL A 445 -0.07 33.17 15.09
C VAL A 445 0.30 34.44 15.87
N LEU A 446 -0.44 35.53 15.67
CA LEU A 446 -0.18 36.79 16.36
C LEU A 446 -0.52 36.70 17.86
N ILE A 447 -1.59 36.00 18.23
CA ILE A 447 -1.95 35.66 19.62
C ILE A 447 -0.81 34.87 20.28
N ASP A 448 -0.36 33.77 19.68
CA ASP A 448 0.74 32.95 20.22
C ASP A 448 2.02 33.79 20.41
N THR A 449 2.30 34.68 19.46
CA THR A 449 3.46 35.58 19.50
C THR A 449 3.32 36.56 20.67
N VAL A 450 2.15 37.20 20.80
CA VAL A 450 1.88 38.11 21.91
C VAL A 450 1.98 37.40 23.24
N GLU A 451 1.47 36.18 23.39
CA GLU A 451 1.55 35.43 24.66
C GLU A 451 3.00 35.13 25.05
N LYS A 452 3.84 34.73 24.08
CA LYS A 452 5.25 34.38 24.30
C LYS A 452 6.18 35.58 24.47
N SER A 453 5.82 36.75 23.95
CA SER A 453 6.69 37.94 24.01
C SER A 453 6.79 38.58 25.40
N GLU A 454 7.96 39.09 25.77
CA GLU A 454 8.15 39.79 27.03
C GLU A 454 7.80 41.29 26.96
N ILE A 455 7.63 41.93 28.12
CA ILE A 455 7.47 43.39 28.18
C ILE A 455 8.72 44.04 27.60
N GLY A 456 8.54 44.92 26.62
CA GLY A 456 9.62 45.59 25.91
C GLY A 456 9.94 45.00 24.54
N GLU A 457 9.41 43.83 24.18
CA GLU A 457 9.57 43.27 22.84
C GLU A 457 8.66 43.95 21.81
N SER A 458 9.17 44.04 20.57
CA SER A 458 8.44 44.56 19.40
C SER A 458 7.97 43.41 18.50
N ILE A 459 6.71 43.45 18.09
CA ILE A 459 6.12 42.52 17.13
C ILE A 459 5.77 43.28 15.85
N THR A 460 6.33 42.85 14.72
CA THR A 460 6.09 43.48 13.42
C THR A 460 4.68 43.16 12.91
N LEU A 461 3.94 44.20 12.52
CA LEU A 461 2.64 44.06 11.86
C LEU A 461 2.87 43.86 10.36
N LYS A 462 2.39 42.75 9.82
CA LYS A 462 2.56 42.45 8.40
C LYS A 462 1.55 43.25 7.57
N ASN A 463 1.95 43.73 6.40
CA ASN A 463 1.05 44.36 5.43
C ASN A 463 0.37 45.68 5.87
N ILE A 464 0.95 46.41 6.84
CA ILE A 464 0.60 47.81 7.07
C ILE A 464 1.32 48.69 6.02
N PHE A 465 0.58 49.08 5.00
CA PHE A 465 1.04 49.89 3.88
C PHE A 465 0.42 51.28 3.95
N PHE A 466 1.26 52.27 3.70
CA PHE A 466 0.87 53.64 3.48
C PHE A 466 1.22 54.02 2.04
N ASP A 467 0.42 54.89 1.42
CA ASP A 467 0.81 55.46 0.13
C ASP A 467 2.12 56.25 0.25
N PHE A 468 2.88 56.31 -0.86
CA PHE A 468 4.09 57.10 -0.93
C PHE A 468 3.77 58.55 -0.54
N ASP A 469 4.49 59.07 0.46
CA ASP A 469 4.29 60.43 0.99
C ASP A 469 2.88 60.70 1.58
N LYS A 470 2.21 59.66 2.11
CA LYS A 470 0.93 59.82 2.81
C LYS A 470 0.88 59.01 4.10
N SER A 471 -0.03 59.42 4.99
CA SER A 471 -0.41 58.73 6.22
C SER A 471 -1.73 57.96 6.10
N SER A 472 -2.38 57.95 4.93
CA SER A 472 -3.63 57.21 4.70
C SER A 472 -3.39 55.69 4.62
N LEU A 473 -4.15 54.92 5.41
CA LEU A 473 -4.13 53.45 5.40
C LEU A 473 -4.74 52.91 4.11
N ARG A 474 -4.08 51.90 3.53
CA ARG A 474 -4.64 51.14 2.40
C ARG A 474 -5.66 50.11 2.88
N LYS A 475 -6.52 49.65 1.97
CA LYS A 475 -7.58 48.66 2.28
C LYS A 475 -6.99 47.33 2.75
N GLU A 476 -5.85 46.96 2.19
CA GLU A 476 -5.07 45.77 2.50
C GLU A 476 -4.54 45.77 3.94
N SER A 477 -4.32 46.95 4.52
CA SER A 477 -3.84 47.11 5.90
C SER A 477 -4.94 46.96 6.94
N LEU A 478 -6.21 46.97 6.52
CA LEU A 478 -7.34 46.83 7.44
C LEU A 478 -7.43 45.44 8.04
N ALA A 479 -7.03 44.38 7.31
CA ALA A 479 -7.06 43.01 7.82
C ALA A 479 -6.09 42.83 8.99
N GLU A 480 -4.86 43.34 8.86
CA GLU A 480 -3.88 43.27 9.95
C GLU A 480 -4.26 44.16 11.14
N LEU A 481 -4.81 45.34 10.89
CA LEU A 481 -5.31 46.20 11.96
C LEU A 481 -6.49 45.57 12.71
N GLU A 482 -7.35 44.83 12.01
CA GLU A 482 -8.41 44.06 12.65
C GLU A 482 -7.82 42.93 13.51
N ASN A 483 -6.79 42.22 13.05
CA ASN A 483 -6.08 41.23 13.89
C ASN A 483 -5.54 41.87 15.19
N LEU A 484 -4.87 43.02 15.08
CA LEU A 484 -4.37 43.76 16.26
C LEU A 484 -5.50 44.24 17.18
N TYR A 485 -6.61 44.69 16.61
CA TYR A 485 -7.80 45.06 17.38
C TYR A 485 -8.36 43.86 18.17
N GLN A 486 -8.50 42.70 17.54
CA GLN A 486 -8.99 41.49 18.20
C GLN A 486 -8.07 41.08 19.36
N ILE A 487 -6.76 41.24 19.23
CA ILE A 487 -5.81 41.02 20.33
C ILE A 487 -6.04 42.01 21.48
N LEU A 488 -6.23 43.29 21.18
CA LEU A 488 -6.46 44.32 22.21
C LEU A 488 -7.81 44.15 22.92
N ILE A 489 -8.81 43.55 22.25
CA ILE A 489 -10.06 43.11 22.87
C ILE A 489 -9.82 41.89 23.76
N LYS A 490 -9.10 40.87 23.27
CA LYS A 490 -8.81 39.63 24.02
C LYS A 490 -8.01 39.90 25.30
N TYR A 491 -7.03 40.80 25.25
CA TYR A 491 -6.17 41.16 26.39
C TYR A 491 -6.46 42.61 26.84
N PRO A 492 -7.48 42.86 27.67
CA PRO A 492 -7.92 44.22 28.02
C PRO A 492 -6.89 45.04 28.83
N LYS A 493 -5.90 44.38 29.44
CA LYS A 493 -4.80 45.00 30.19
C LYS A 493 -3.58 45.33 29.33
N LEU A 494 -3.45 44.69 28.16
CA LEU A 494 -2.33 44.88 27.24
C LEU A 494 -2.23 46.36 26.83
N LYS A 495 -1.07 46.97 27.09
CA LYS A 495 -0.70 48.31 26.63
C LYS A 495 0.41 48.19 25.60
N ILE A 496 0.29 48.92 24.50
CA ILE A 496 1.24 48.84 23.39
C ILE A 496 1.69 50.23 22.93
N GLU A 497 2.92 50.31 22.45
CA GLU A 497 3.45 51.43 21.67
C GLU A 497 3.45 51.03 20.19
N ILE A 498 2.68 51.73 19.35
CA ILE A 498 2.76 51.60 17.90
C ILE A 498 3.99 52.36 17.43
N CYS A 499 4.92 51.65 16.83
CA CYS A 499 6.21 52.13 16.39
C CYS A 499 6.26 52.23 14.86
N GLY A 500 6.57 53.41 14.35
CA GLY A 500 6.68 53.67 12.90
C GLY A 500 8.13 53.89 12.51
N HIS A 501 8.58 53.23 11.45
CA HIS A 501 9.95 53.31 10.94
C HIS A 501 9.97 53.67 9.45
N THR A 502 10.97 54.42 9.02
CA THR A 502 11.23 54.78 7.62
C THR A 502 12.56 54.21 7.14
N ASP A 503 12.81 54.25 5.84
CA ASP A 503 14.18 54.17 5.32
C ASP A 503 14.90 55.52 5.48
N ASN A 504 16.13 55.61 4.97
CA ASN A 504 16.94 56.83 5.01
C ASN A 504 16.68 57.80 3.83
N TYR A 505 15.58 57.63 3.10
CA TYR A 505 15.33 58.42 1.90
C TYR A 505 14.56 59.70 2.26
N GLY A 506 15.27 60.82 2.33
CA GLY A 506 14.74 62.14 2.67
C GLY A 506 15.38 62.72 3.95
N PRO A 507 15.04 63.96 4.33
CA PRO A 507 15.57 64.56 5.55
C PRO A 507 15.12 63.81 6.81
N ALA A 508 16.01 63.62 7.78
CA ALA A 508 15.72 62.91 9.03
C ALA A 508 14.49 63.48 9.78
N GLU A 509 14.36 64.81 9.85
CA GLU A 509 13.22 65.49 10.48
C GLU A 509 11.88 65.18 9.78
N TYR A 510 11.94 65.08 8.46
CA TYR A 510 10.78 64.71 7.64
C TYR A 510 10.40 63.24 7.87
N ASN A 511 11.37 62.33 7.89
CA ASN A 511 11.16 60.91 8.19
C ASN A 511 10.61 60.68 9.61
N LYS A 512 11.06 61.48 10.57
CA LYS A 512 10.54 61.50 11.95
C LYS A 512 9.07 61.92 11.98
N THR A 513 8.73 63.02 11.30
CA THR A 513 7.37 63.52 11.20
C THR A 513 6.44 62.52 10.50
N LEU A 514 6.87 61.96 9.37
CA LEU A 514 6.09 61.01 8.58
C LEU A 514 5.80 59.72 9.36
N SER A 515 6.81 59.14 10.02
CA SER A 515 6.62 57.96 10.85
C SER A 515 5.68 58.23 12.02
N GLN A 516 5.78 59.40 12.68
CA GLN A 516 4.89 59.78 13.76
C GLN A 516 3.43 59.85 13.29
N GLN A 517 3.16 60.57 12.19
CA GLN A 517 1.82 60.67 11.60
C GLN A 517 1.24 59.30 11.25
N ARG A 518 2.05 58.38 10.72
CA ARG A 518 1.63 57.01 10.39
C ARG A 518 1.19 56.24 11.64
N THR A 519 1.94 56.32 12.74
CA THR A 519 1.56 55.66 14.00
C THR A 519 0.30 56.25 14.61
N GLU A 520 0.10 57.57 14.50
CA GLU A 520 -1.11 58.24 14.99
C GLU A 520 -2.35 57.81 14.22
N VAL A 521 -2.24 57.59 12.91
CA VAL A 521 -3.37 57.06 12.11
C VAL A 521 -3.79 55.67 12.59
N VAL A 522 -2.83 54.79 12.89
CA VAL A 522 -3.11 53.45 13.44
C VAL A 522 -3.78 53.55 14.82
N VAL A 523 -3.23 54.36 15.73
CA VAL A 523 -3.81 54.56 17.07
C VAL A 523 -5.22 55.14 16.98
N ASN A 524 -5.43 56.16 16.15
CA ASN A 524 -6.74 56.78 15.96
C ASN A 524 -7.77 55.79 15.40
N TRP A 525 -7.35 54.90 14.50
CA TRP A 525 -8.20 53.84 13.98
C TRP A 525 -8.65 52.88 15.09
N LEU A 526 -7.72 52.43 15.95
CA LEU A 526 -8.02 51.55 17.09
C LEU A 526 -8.91 52.22 18.14
N VAL A 527 -8.66 53.51 18.44
CA VAL A 527 -9.48 54.31 19.36
C VAL A 527 -10.90 54.46 18.81
N LYS A 528 -11.05 54.72 17.51
CA LYS A 528 -12.37 54.82 16.85
C LYS A 528 -13.16 53.50 16.91
N LYS A 529 -12.46 52.36 16.91
CA LYS A 529 -13.03 51.02 17.11
C LYS A 529 -13.33 50.69 18.59
N GLY A 530 -13.00 51.59 19.53
CA GLY A 530 -13.38 51.49 20.93
C GLY A 530 -12.24 51.09 21.89
N ILE A 531 -10.99 50.99 21.43
CA ILE A 531 -9.86 50.74 22.34
C ILE A 531 -9.55 51.99 23.16
N ASN A 532 -9.41 51.82 24.48
CA ASN A 532 -9.08 52.93 25.38
C ASN A 532 -7.72 53.55 24.99
N LYS A 533 -7.70 54.86 24.71
CA LYS A 533 -6.50 55.61 24.32
C LYS A 533 -5.35 55.47 25.32
N ASN A 534 -5.62 55.29 26.61
CA ASN A 534 -4.58 55.11 27.64
C ASN A 534 -3.78 53.80 27.49
N ARG A 535 -4.23 52.88 26.64
CA ARG A 535 -3.52 51.63 26.32
C ARG A 535 -2.62 51.74 25.11
N LEU A 536 -2.65 52.88 24.39
CA LEU A 536 -2.01 53.05 23.10
C LEU A 536 -1.08 54.26 23.14
N VAL A 537 0.19 54.04 22.76
CA VAL A 537 1.18 55.11 22.54
C VAL A 537 1.56 55.10 21.07
N ALA A 538 1.63 56.28 20.42
CA ALA A 538 2.08 56.41 19.04
C ALA A 538 3.50 57.00 19.01
N LYS A 539 4.46 56.33 18.37
CA LYS A 539 5.85 56.78 18.30
C LYS A 539 6.50 56.56 16.94
N GLY A 540 6.81 57.66 16.27
CA GLY A 540 7.64 57.70 15.07
C GLY A 540 9.13 57.67 15.40
N TYR A 541 9.83 56.65 14.92
CA TYR A 541 11.29 56.55 15.05
C TYR A 541 12.04 57.10 13.83
N GLY A 542 11.34 57.40 12.73
CA GLY A 542 11.99 57.76 11.47
C GLY A 542 12.96 56.66 11.03
N GLU A 543 14.17 57.06 10.65
CA GLU A 543 15.24 56.17 10.20
C GLU A 543 16.18 55.70 11.33
N GLU A 544 15.91 56.07 12.59
CA GLU A 544 16.83 55.88 13.73
C GLU A 544 17.02 54.42 14.17
N LYS A 545 16.13 53.50 13.74
CA LYS A 545 16.13 52.09 14.15
C LYS A 545 16.02 51.14 12.93
N PRO A 546 17.03 51.13 12.04
CA PRO A 546 17.05 50.24 10.89
C PRO A 546 17.24 48.78 11.33
N ILE A 547 16.60 47.86 10.61
CA ILE A 547 16.75 46.41 10.79
C ILE A 547 17.47 45.73 9.61
N ALA A 548 17.70 46.50 8.54
CA ALA A 548 18.42 46.08 7.35
C ALA A 548 19.23 47.25 6.78
N THR A 549 20.16 46.95 5.87
CA THR A 549 20.93 47.98 5.16
C THR A 549 20.01 48.88 4.34
N ASN A 550 20.24 50.19 4.38
CA ASN A 550 19.53 51.14 3.51
C ASN A 550 20.13 51.22 2.10
N GLU A 551 21.21 50.48 1.80
CA GLU A 551 21.87 50.52 0.50
C GLU A 551 21.07 49.80 -0.59
N THR A 552 20.32 48.75 -0.23
CA THR A 552 19.52 47.95 -1.18
C THR A 552 18.05 48.34 -1.16
N LYS A 553 17.34 48.10 -2.28
CA LYS A 553 15.89 48.35 -2.34
C LYS A 553 15.14 47.45 -1.35
N GLU A 554 15.60 46.21 -1.23
CA GLU A 554 15.06 45.18 -0.35
C GLU A 554 15.23 45.59 1.12
N GLY A 555 16.43 46.05 1.50
CA GLY A 555 16.69 46.50 2.87
C GLY A 555 15.92 47.76 3.24
N ARG A 556 15.80 48.73 2.33
CA ARG A 556 14.91 49.90 2.54
C ARG A 556 13.45 49.47 2.72
N GLN A 557 12.97 48.48 1.97
CA GLN A 557 11.61 47.95 2.13
C GLN A 557 11.40 47.31 3.52
N LEU A 558 12.41 46.63 4.07
CA LEU A 558 12.35 46.08 5.43
C LEU A 558 12.36 47.19 6.50
N ASN A 559 13.09 48.29 6.28
CA ASN A 559 13.13 49.42 7.21
C ASN A 559 11.80 50.20 7.24
N ARG A 560 11.09 50.28 6.10
CA ARG A 560 9.72 50.84 6.00
C ARG A 560 8.69 49.87 6.60
N ARG A 561 8.58 49.85 7.93
CA ARG A 561 7.70 48.93 8.67
C ARG A 561 6.91 49.62 9.78
N THR A 562 5.88 48.93 10.24
CA THR A 562 5.17 49.26 11.48
C THR A 562 5.23 48.04 12.38
N GLU A 563 5.53 48.28 13.65
CA GLU A 563 5.56 47.26 14.70
C GLU A 563 4.79 47.79 15.91
N PHE A 564 4.41 46.90 16.83
CA PHE A 564 3.95 47.33 18.15
C PHE A 564 4.84 46.73 19.23
N LYS A 565 5.18 47.55 20.22
CA LYS A 565 5.97 47.17 21.37
C LYS A 565 5.08 46.96 22.57
N ILE A 566 5.27 45.86 23.29
CA ILE A 566 4.52 45.56 24.52
C ILE A 566 5.05 46.45 25.66
N LEU A 567 4.18 47.25 26.26
CA LEU A 567 4.52 48.13 27.38
C LEU A 567 4.10 47.55 28.74
N ASP A 568 3.01 46.79 28.74
CA ASP A 568 2.36 46.23 29.94
C ASP A 568 1.40 45.10 29.51
N LYS A 569 1.18 44.08 30.34
CA LYS A 569 0.34 42.90 30.00
C LYS A 569 -0.74 42.61 31.03
#